data_AF-A0A1Y4AMU1-F1
#
_entry.id   AF-A0A1Y4AMU1-F1
#
_cell.length_a   1.000
_cell.length_b   1.000
_cell.length_c   1.000
_cell.angle_alpha   90.00
_cell.angle_beta   90.00
_cell.angle_gamma   90.00
#
_symmetry.space_group_name_H-M   'P 1'
#
loop_
_entity.id
_entity.type
_entity.pdbx_description
1 polymer ?
#
loop_
_entity_poly.entity_id
_entity_poly.type
_entity_poly.pdbx_seq_one_letter_code
_entity_poly.pdbx_strand_id
1 'polypeptide(L)'
;MKDLFISYSKNFDIVSAFLKDFKSSGITTWVDIENLYKNPSEDFGEEIEQNIRNSSAFLLIYSKESMQSEYVKKELDYAFSINKPILCFPYFPNCEDLNYNKHRNFSDHLNEIQWLCNSQQIARIPGLSEYIEGNERFRDLQSLIVDMPDQESDKFAVDIILARIGIQIFLKKPLTPFGTFTPLESNPDVYRNEDIHMRVLSKFFYVSPPQELAYRIQPFLDKSKEWQSELAQYNQNYEIESEELFAQMVHFICTKGHMTSPEALAIIDQARRQAVEIIEKFLETNSLMFNGPMVGVHNLRVGRIPGNERSLLYIDLYQSDYYTFKFTGELYHLLRKMGIEFSIRLDNIKEYAPFLCSLGLGGFILVKHGQEEYLQWIKRSGLIQAKKMWHFSYDETVHLLKDLMLDDRKEPIRDQQDHLMKLDAGILFKRALKEELRLQNQISPKFKKGIFEIGLIECDRLEIELLSYAIIETDPQLSIDDQLRIYTDSAKDKIEREKIEYIPFSKEGIVKELHGKFVTPEALTLANRLLVQKAENELY
;
A
#
# COMPACT_ATOMS: atom_id res chain seq x y z
N MET A 1 4.66 12.03 -23.97
CA MET A 1 3.33 11.41 -24.22
C MET A 1 2.62 11.33 -22.89
N LYS A 2 1.34 11.71 -22.83
CA LYS A 2 0.52 11.66 -21.62
C LYS A 2 -0.49 10.53 -21.73
N ASP A 3 -0.96 10.00 -20.61
CA ASP A 3 -2.01 8.99 -20.63
C ASP A 3 -3.36 9.62 -21.00
N LEU A 4 -3.70 10.77 -20.38
CA LEU A 4 -5.00 11.40 -20.54
C LEU A 4 -4.89 12.90 -20.83
N PHE A 5 -5.75 13.37 -21.74
CA PHE A 5 -6.17 14.76 -21.83
C PHE A 5 -7.50 14.91 -21.09
N ILE A 6 -7.61 15.82 -20.12
CA ILE A 6 -8.85 16.02 -19.33
C ILE A 6 -9.57 17.28 -19.80
N SER A 7 -10.80 17.12 -20.27
CA SER A 7 -11.70 18.21 -20.67
C SER A 7 -12.86 18.34 -19.69
N TYR A 8 -13.12 19.56 -19.22
CA TYR A 8 -14.13 19.87 -18.20
C TYR A 8 -14.59 21.34 -18.27
N SER A 9 -15.61 21.71 -17.50
CA SER A 9 -16.08 23.11 -17.38
C SER A 9 -16.60 23.38 -15.98
N LYS A 10 -16.04 24.38 -15.27
CA LYS A 10 -16.45 24.87 -13.94
C LYS A 10 -16.43 23.86 -12.78
N ASN A 11 -16.21 22.57 -13.03
CA ASN A 11 -16.12 21.52 -11.99
C ASN A 11 -14.66 21.32 -11.54
N PHE A 12 -14.02 22.37 -11.00
CA PHE A 12 -12.60 22.30 -10.64
C PHE A 12 -12.32 21.30 -9.51
N ASP A 13 -13.20 21.23 -8.51
CA ASP A 13 -12.99 20.39 -7.33
C ASP A 13 -12.88 18.90 -7.69
N ILE A 14 -13.78 18.39 -8.53
CA ILE A 14 -13.74 16.99 -9.00
C ILE A 14 -12.50 16.72 -9.87
N VAL A 15 -12.08 17.68 -10.68
CA VAL A 15 -10.87 17.55 -11.51
C VAL A 15 -9.62 17.53 -10.64
N SER A 16 -9.55 18.40 -9.63
CA SER A 16 -8.45 18.40 -8.65
C SER A 16 -8.32 17.05 -7.95
N ALA A 17 -9.45 16.48 -7.51
CA ALA A 17 -9.49 15.15 -6.90
C ALA A 17 -9.00 14.05 -7.86
N PHE A 18 -9.44 14.06 -9.12
CA PHE A 18 -8.93 13.14 -10.16
C PHE A 18 -7.42 13.29 -10.38
N LEU A 19 -6.90 14.52 -10.46
CA LEU A 19 -5.48 14.76 -10.71
C LEU A 19 -4.60 14.26 -9.57
N LYS A 20 -5.05 14.46 -8.32
CA LYS A 20 -4.35 13.96 -7.13
C LYS A 20 -4.29 12.42 -7.14
N ASP A 21 -5.43 11.78 -7.41
CA ASP A 21 -5.56 10.32 -7.48
C ASP A 21 -4.80 9.69 -8.66
N PHE A 22 -4.81 10.33 -9.82
CA PHE A 22 -4.05 9.90 -11.00
C PHE A 22 -2.56 10.04 -10.79
N LYS A 23 -2.11 11.13 -10.15
CA LYS A 23 -0.70 11.34 -9.83
C LYS A 23 -0.18 10.25 -8.89
N SER A 24 -0.91 9.91 -7.84
CA SER A 24 -0.51 8.87 -6.88
C SER A 24 -0.54 7.45 -7.49
N SER A 25 -1.35 7.22 -8.52
CA SER A 25 -1.46 5.93 -9.22
C SER A 25 -0.63 5.84 -10.51
N GLY A 26 0.24 6.81 -10.79
CA GLY A 26 1.13 6.79 -11.96
C GLY A 26 0.43 7.00 -13.32
N ILE A 27 -0.73 7.66 -13.31
CA ILE A 27 -1.47 8.09 -14.51
C ILE A 27 -1.08 9.54 -14.81
N THR A 28 -0.46 9.75 -15.97
CA THR A 28 0.02 11.06 -16.41
C THR A 28 -1.07 11.81 -17.16
N THR A 29 -1.37 13.03 -16.71
CA THR A 29 -2.44 13.84 -17.27
C THR A 29 -1.93 15.12 -17.92
N TRP A 30 -2.74 15.65 -18.83
CA TRP A 30 -2.75 17.03 -19.28
C TRP A 30 -4.14 17.61 -19.00
N VAL A 31 -4.20 18.83 -18.49
CA VAL A 31 -5.43 19.51 -18.11
C VAL A 31 -5.20 21.01 -18.19
N ASP A 32 -6.19 21.74 -18.68
CA ASP A 32 -6.13 23.20 -18.73
C ASP A 32 -6.75 23.81 -17.47
N ILE A 33 -6.00 23.76 -16.36
CA ILE A 33 -6.49 24.20 -15.05
C ILE A 33 -6.67 25.73 -14.96
N GLU A 34 -5.89 26.51 -15.72
CA GLU A 34 -5.78 27.96 -15.45
C GLU A 34 -5.43 28.85 -16.65
N ASN A 35 -5.24 28.35 -17.87
CA ASN A 35 -4.61 29.15 -18.93
C ASN A 35 -5.58 29.78 -19.94
N LEU A 36 -6.83 29.30 -20.05
CA LEU A 36 -7.83 29.91 -20.96
C LEU A 36 -8.27 31.33 -20.61
N TYR A 37 -8.09 31.78 -19.36
CA TYR A 37 -8.56 33.11 -18.92
C TYR A 37 -7.46 34.19 -18.85
N LYS A 38 -6.18 33.82 -19.01
CA LYS A 38 -5.06 34.75 -18.75
C LYS A 38 -4.44 35.35 -20.01
N ASN A 39 -4.43 34.69 -21.17
CA ASN A 39 -3.98 35.26 -22.46
C ASN A 39 -4.42 34.40 -23.68
N PRO A 40 -5.57 34.69 -24.33
CA PRO A 40 -5.94 34.01 -25.56
C PRO A 40 -5.05 34.52 -26.71
N SER A 41 -4.11 33.68 -27.16
CA SER A 41 -3.34 33.90 -28.39
C SER A 41 -3.67 32.81 -29.41
N GLU A 42 -3.43 33.06 -30.70
CA GLU A 42 -3.75 32.12 -31.80
C GLU A 42 -2.99 30.78 -31.69
N ASP A 43 -1.80 30.77 -31.06
CA ASP A 43 -0.93 29.60 -30.82
C ASP A 43 -1.55 28.59 -29.83
N PHE A 44 -2.49 29.04 -28.99
CA PHE A 44 -3.05 28.23 -27.90
C PHE A 44 -4.01 27.13 -28.41
N GLY A 45 -4.68 27.36 -29.54
CA GLY A 45 -5.52 26.34 -30.17
C GLY A 45 -4.68 25.15 -30.69
N GLU A 46 -3.52 25.44 -31.29
CA GLU A 46 -2.59 24.41 -31.76
C GLU A 46 -2.00 23.61 -30.59
N GLU A 47 -1.69 24.25 -29.48
CA GLU A 47 -1.20 23.57 -28.27
C GLU A 47 -2.23 22.55 -27.72
N ILE A 48 -3.51 22.95 -27.62
CA ILE A 48 -4.58 22.06 -27.14
C ILE A 48 -4.74 20.87 -28.09
N GLU A 49 -4.87 21.12 -29.40
CA GLU A 49 -5.00 20.07 -30.42
C GLU A 49 -3.80 19.12 -30.42
N GLN A 50 -2.59 19.65 -30.22
CA GLN A 50 -1.38 18.84 -30.13
C GLN A 50 -1.38 17.96 -28.87
N ASN A 51 -1.84 18.47 -27.73
CA ASN A 51 -1.94 17.70 -26.48
C ASN A 51 -3.04 16.64 -26.52
N ILE A 52 -4.18 16.92 -27.15
CA ILE A 52 -5.21 15.90 -27.45
C ILE A 52 -4.59 14.80 -28.31
N ARG A 53 -3.88 15.17 -29.40
CA ARG A 53 -3.24 14.21 -30.30
C ARG A 53 -2.20 13.34 -29.58
N ASN A 54 -1.38 13.96 -28.74
CA ASN A 54 -0.26 13.34 -28.02
C ASN A 54 -0.67 12.54 -26.76
N SER A 55 -1.94 12.56 -26.36
CA SER A 55 -2.44 11.79 -25.22
C SER A 55 -3.02 10.44 -25.67
N SER A 56 -2.92 9.40 -24.84
CA SER A 56 -3.47 8.08 -25.18
C SER A 56 -4.99 8.08 -25.29
N ALA A 57 -5.68 8.83 -24.41
CA ALA A 57 -7.13 8.99 -24.41
C ALA A 57 -7.56 10.42 -24.06
N PHE A 58 -8.80 10.75 -24.42
CA PHE A 58 -9.50 11.96 -24.02
C PHE A 58 -10.49 11.62 -22.90
N LEU A 59 -10.35 12.24 -21.72
CA LEU A 59 -11.28 12.11 -20.60
C LEU A 59 -12.21 13.31 -20.54
N LEU A 60 -13.49 13.09 -20.78
CA LEU A 60 -14.54 14.08 -20.61
C LEU A 60 -15.16 13.97 -19.20
N ILE A 61 -15.07 15.05 -18.42
CA ILE A 61 -15.90 15.21 -17.21
C ILE A 61 -17.27 15.73 -17.64
N TYR A 62 -18.21 14.81 -17.79
CA TYR A 62 -19.52 15.08 -18.37
C TYR A 62 -20.51 15.60 -17.32
N SER A 63 -20.68 16.92 -17.32
CA SER A 63 -21.55 17.71 -16.45
C SER A 63 -22.46 18.67 -17.23
N LYS A 64 -23.45 19.26 -16.58
CA LYS A 64 -24.32 20.30 -17.18
C LYS A 64 -23.50 21.46 -17.76
N GLU A 65 -22.45 21.86 -17.06
CA GLU A 65 -21.57 22.97 -17.44
C GLU A 65 -20.69 22.61 -18.63
N SER A 66 -20.17 21.38 -18.69
CA SER A 66 -19.36 20.89 -19.81
C SER A 66 -20.17 20.86 -21.12
N MET A 67 -21.44 20.45 -21.03
CA MET A 67 -22.35 20.36 -22.18
C MET A 67 -22.69 21.72 -22.80
N GLN A 68 -22.60 22.79 -22.01
CA GLN A 68 -22.89 24.15 -22.45
C GLN A 68 -21.63 24.89 -22.94
N SER A 69 -20.44 24.34 -22.70
CA SER A 69 -19.17 24.98 -23.05
C SER A 69 -18.85 24.82 -24.54
N GLU A 70 -18.59 25.92 -25.23
CA GLU A 70 -18.11 25.91 -26.62
C GLU A 70 -16.69 25.36 -26.74
N TYR A 71 -15.84 25.57 -25.72
CA TYR A 71 -14.47 25.05 -25.70
C TYR A 71 -14.45 23.52 -25.62
N VAL A 72 -15.21 22.95 -24.68
CA VAL A 72 -15.32 21.48 -24.54
C VAL A 72 -15.86 20.84 -25.82
N LYS A 73 -16.82 21.48 -26.50
CA LYS A 73 -17.33 21.01 -27.79
C LYS A 73 -16.24 21.00 -28.86
N LYS A 74 -15.48 22.08 -29.02
CA LYS A 74 -14.37 22.15 -29.99
C LYS A 74 -13.31 21.09 -29.74
N GLU A 75 -12.89 20.91 -28.49
CA GLU A 75 -11.93 19.89 -28.09
C GLU A 75 -12.43 18.48 -28.40
N LEU A 76 -13.70 18.21 -28.09
CA LEU A 76 -14.33 16.93 -28.32
C LEU A 76 -14.52 16.64 -29.81
N ASP A 77 -14.97 17.61 -30.61
CA ASP A 77 -15.11 17.50 -32.07
C ASP A 77 -13.76 17.19 -32.72
N TYR A 78 -12.69 17.85 -32.26
CA TYR A 78 -11.34 17.55 -32.72
C TYR A 78 -10.91 16.14 -32.31
N ALA A 79 -11.18 15.71 -31.07
CA ALA A 79 -10.90 14.35 -30.61
C ALA A 79 -11.60 13.29 -31.48
N PHE A 80 -12.88 13.50 -31.84
CA PHE A 80 -13.61 12.66 -32.78
C PHE A 80 -12.96 12.66 -34.17
N SER A 81 -12.59 13.83 -34.70
CA SER A 81 -12.00 13.96 -36.04
C SER A 81 -10.73 13.14 -36.23
N ILE A 82 -9.98 12.89 -35.15
CA ILE A 82 -8.75 12.09 -35.16
C ILE A 82 -8.94 10.65 -34.62
N ASN A 83 -10.19 10.21 -34.41
CA ASN A 83 -10.52 8.91 -33.80
C ASN A 83 -9.82 8.69 -32.45
N LYS A 84 -9.71 9.74 -31.63
CA LYS A 84 -9.14 9.63 -30.28
C LYS A 84 -10.09 8.79 -29.41
N PRO A 85 -9.61 7.79 -28.66
CA PRO A 85 -10.46 7.11 -27.69
C PRO A 85 -10.97 8.09 -26.63
N ILE A 86 -12.29 8.15 -26.46
CA ILE A 86 -12.96 9.05 -25.52
C ILE A 86 -13.51 8.24 -24.35
N LEU A 87 -13.01 8.57 -23.17
CA LEU A 87 -13.51 8.10 -21.88
C LEU A 87 -14.40 9.19 -21.29
N CYS A 88 -15.57 8.82 -20.76
CA CYS A 88 -16.53 9.79 -20.25
C CYS A 88 -16.90 9.47 -18.80
N PHE A 89 -16.64 10.40 -17.89
CA PHE A 89 -17.05 10.29 -16.49
C PHE A 89 -18.28 11.18 -16.23
N PRO A 90 -19.44 10.60 -15.90
CA PRO A 90 -20.65 11.36 -15.63
C PRO A 90 -20.62 12.01 -14.25
N TYR A 91 -20.72 13.34 -14.19
CA TYR A 91 -20.71 14.12 -12.94
C TYR A 91 -22.01 14.94 -12.79
N PHE A 92 -22.96 14.39 -12.02
CA PHE A 92 -24.25 15.01 -11.72
C PHE A 92 -24.60 14.87 -10.23
N PRO A 93 -24.02 15.73 -9.37
CA PRO A 93 -24.15 15.58 -7.92
C PRO A 93 -25.59 15.67 -7.39
N ASN A 94 -26.49 16.33 -8.11
CA ASN A 94 -27.87 16.57 -7.66
C ASN A 94 -28.92 15.78 -8.48
N CYS A 95 -28.55 14.66 -9.10
CA CYS A 95 -29.44 13.90 -9.98
C CYS A 95 -29.65 12.48 -9.48
N GLU A 96 -30.89 12.16 -9.09
CA GLU A 96 -31.29 10.82 -8.64
C GLU A 96 -31.39 9.81 -9.79
N ASP A 97 -31.56 10.27 -11.04
CA ASP A 97 -31.68 9.42 -12.24
C ASP A 97 -30.81 9.93 -13.40
N LEU A 98 -29.69 9.25 -13.65
CA LEU A 98 -28.85 9.45 -14.83
C LEU A 98 -29.56 8.92 -16.09
N ASN A 99 -30.42 9.73 -16.71
CA ASN A 99 -31.01 9.39 -18.01
C ASN A 99 -30.24 10.07 -19.16
N TYR A 100 -29.15 9.43 -19.60
CA TYR A 100 -28.29 9.88 -20.71
C TYR A 100 -29.08 10.16 -22.00
N ASN A 101 -30.22 9.47 -22.22
CA ASN A 101 -31.05 9.63 -23.42
C ASN A 101 -31.79 10.97 -23.51
N LYS A 102 -31.83 11.77 -22.43
CA LYS A 102 -32.43 13.12 -22.43
C LYS A 102 -31.46 14.20 -22.92
N HIS A 103 -30.17 13.89 -23.07
CA HIS A 103 -29.13 14.83 -23.48
C HIS A 103 -28.74 14.62 -24.95
N ARG A 104 -29.70 14.87 -25.85
CA ARG A 104 -29.65 14.55 -27.30
C ARG A 104 -28.58 15.31 -28.12
N ASN A 105 -27.84 16.25 -27.56
CA ASN A 105 -26.81 16.98 -28.32
C ASN A 105 -25.50 16.19 -28.51
N PHE A 106 -25.39 14.99 -27.93
CA PHE A 106 -24.25 14.07 -28.07
C PHE A 106 -24.62 12.78 -28.84
N SER A 107 -25.86 12.66 -29.34
CA SER A 107 -26.45 11.38 -29.77
C SER A 107 -25.69 10.66 -30.86
N ASP A 108 -25.09 11.43 -31.78
CA ASP A 108 -24.59 10.88 -33.04
C ASP A 108 -23.29 10.09 -32.83
N HIS A 109 -22.56 10.36 -31.74
CA HIS A 109 -21.31 9.69 -31.38
C HIS A 109 -21.39 8.93 -30.05
N LEU A 110 -22.58 8.71 -29.48
CA LEU A 110 -22.72 8.01 -28.17
C LEU A 110 -22.09 6.61 -28.17
N ASN A 111 -22.07 5.93 -29.31
CA ASN A 111 -21.49 4.59 -29.46
C ASN A 111 -19.95 4.61 -29.52
N GLU A 112 -19.35 5.77 -29.77
CA GLU A 112 -17.90 5.95 -29.86
C GLU A 112 -17.28 6.34 -28.50
N ILE A 113 -18.12 6.59 -27.49
CA ILE A 113 -17.73 7.01 -26.14
C ILE A 113 -17.74 5.80 -25.20
N GLN A 114 -16.62 5.56 -24.53
CA GLN A 114 -16.56 4.63 -23.42
C GLN A 114 -16.97 5.34 -22.12
N TRP A 115 -18.14 4.99 -21.60
CA TRP A 115 -18.63 5.50 -20.32
C TRP A 115 -17.95 4.80 -19.16
N LEU A 116 -17.30 5.59 -18.30
CA LEU A 116 -16.70 5.12 -17.06
C LEU A 116 -17.80 4.90 -16.01
N CYS A 117 -17.69 3.81 -15.28
CA CYS A 117 -18.67 3.44 -14.27
C CYS A 117 -18.53 4.29 -13.01
N ASN A 118 -19.65 4.43 -12.31
CA ASN A 118 -19.74 5.03 -10.99
C ASN A 118 -20.42 4.05 -10.01
N SER A 119 -20.51 4.45 -8.75
CA SER A 119 -21.13 3.72 -7.63
C SER A 119 -22.53 3.20 -7.95
N GLN A 120 -23.30 3.90 -8.79
CA GLN A 120 -24.66 3.49 -9.17
C GLN A 120 -24.68 2.32 -10.15
N GLN A 121 -23.57 2.07 -10.86
CA GLN A 121 -23.44 1.07 -11.92
C GLN A 121 -22.52 -0.09 -11.53
N ILE A 122 -22.00 -0.07 -10.30
CA ILE A 122 -20.96 -0.98 -9.79
C ILE A 122 -21.38 -2.47 -9.87
N ALA A 123 -22.65 -2.76 -9.58
CA ALA A 123 -23.21 -4.11 -9.61
C ALA A 123 -23.27 -4.72 -11.03
N ARG A 124 -23.04 -3.92 -12.08
CA ARG A 124 -23.08 -4.35 -13.47
C ARG A 124 -21.71 -4.76 -14.02
N ILE A 125 -20.63 -4.64 -13.23
CA ILE A 125 -19.27 -4.97 -13.63
C ILE A 125 -18.89 -6.32 -13.04
N PRO A 126 -18.78 -7.40 -13.85
CA PRO A 126 -18.42 -8.73 -13.36
C PRO A 126 -17.07 -8.73 -12.63
N GLY A 127 -17.00 -9.42 -11.49
CA GLY A 127 -15.79 -9.56 -10.66
C GLY A 127 -15.56 -8.40 -9.70
N LEU A 128 -15.91 -7.16 -10.06
CA LEU A 128 -15.66 -5.97 -9.23
C LEU A 128 -16.47 -5.99 -7.92
N SER A 129 -17.73 -6.45 -7.96
CA SER A 129 -18.58 -6.60 -6.78
C SER A 129 -17.94 -7.49 -5.72
N GLU A 130 -17.27 -8.56 -6.12
CA GLU A 130 -16.61 -9.51 -5.21
C GLU A 130 -15.41 -8.91 -4.46
N TYR A 131 -14.77 -7.90 -5.07
CA TYR A 131 -13.66 -7.14 -4.50
C TYR A 131 -14.15 -6.04 -3.54
N ILE A 132 -15.28 -5.42 -3.87
CA ILE A 132 -15.93 -4.39 -3.05
C ILE A 132 -16.61 -5.01 -1.83
N GLU A 133 -17.37 -6.09 -2.02
CA GLU A 133 -18.03 -6.82 -0.94
C GLU A 133 -17.03 -7.53 -0.02
N GLY A 134 -15.92 -8.03 -0.59
CA GLY A 134 -14.83 -8.63 0.19
C GLY A 134 -14.06 -7.61 1.03
N ASN A 135 -13.98 -6.36 0.59
CA ASN A 135 -13.39 -5.25 1.33
C ASN A 135 -14.52 -4.37 1.92
N GLU A 136 -15.08 -4.78 3.06
CA GLU A 136 -16.01 -3.95 3.87
C GLU A 136 -15.49 -2.51 4.12
N ARG A 137 -14.17 -2.29 3.94
CA ARG A 137 -13.44 -1.02 3.97
C ARG A 137 -13.47 -0.22 2.66
N PHE A 138 -14.35 -0.53 1.71
CA PHE A 138 -14.63 0.38 0.59
C PHE A 138 -15.10 1.77 1.08
N ARG A 139 -15.59 1.86 2.33
CA ARG A 139 -15.86 3.11 3.07
C ARG A 139 -14.60 3.85 3.54
N ASP A 140 -13.49 3.17 3.82
CA ASP A 140 -12.25 3.81 4.28
C ASP A 140 -11.43 4.41 3.13
N LEU A 141 -11.80 4.13 1.89
CA LEU A 141 -11.26 4.74 0.67
C LEU A 141 -11.42 6.25 0.63
N GLN A 142 -12.42 6.77 1.34
CA GLN A 142 -12.62 8.20 1.59
C GLN A 142 -11.35 8.85 2.16
N SER A 143 -10.65 8.15 3.07
CA SER A 143 -9.47 8.68 3.76
C SER A 143 -8.22 8.80 2.88
N LEU A 144 -8.26 8.17 1.70
CA LEU A 144 -7.17 8.17 0.72
C LEU A 144 -7.32 9.28 -0.32
N ILE A 145 -8.52 9.85 -0.50
CA ILE A 145 -8.77 10.97 -1.41
C ILE A 145 -8.93 12.24 -0.57
N VAL A 146 -7.93 13.12 -0.68
CA VAL A 146 -7.88 14.41 0.01
C VAL A 146 -8.45 15.49 -0.91
N ASP A 147 -9.09 16.52 -0.35
CA ASP A 147 -9.71 17.66 -1.05
C ASP A 147 -11.04 17.34 -1.77
N MET A 148 -11.95 16.64 -1.09
CA MET A 148 -13.32 16.39 -1.59
C MET A 148 -14.25 17.57 -1.27
N PRO A 149 -15.18 17.96 -2.18
CA PRO A 149 -16.18 18.99 -1.89
C PRO A 149 -17.15 18.55 -0.77
N ASP A 150 -17.55 19.49 0.09
CA ASP A 150 -18.33 19.29 1.34
C ASP A 150 -19.74 18.65 1.16
N GLN A 151 -20.17 18.35 -0.06
CA GLN A 151 -21.48 17.74 -0.36
C GLN A 151 -21.31 16.35 -0.99
N GLU A 152 -21.80 15.31 -0.30
CA GLU A 152 -21.76 13.89 -0.69
C GLU A 152 -20.35 13.29 -0.93
N SER A 153 -19.38 13.65 -0.09
CA SER A 153 -17.98 13.16 -0.10
C SER A 153 -17.82 11.65 -0.32
N ASP A 154 -18.73 10.86 0.25
CA ASP A 154 -18.62 9.41 0.36
C ASP A 154 -18.85 8.69 -0.97
N LYS A 155 -19.81 9.19 -1.76
CA LYS A 155 -20.18 8.60 -3.06
C LYS A 155 -19.16 8.97 -4.13
N PHE A 156 -18.64 10.19 -4.08
CA PHE A 156 -17.68 10.68 -5.07
C PHE A 156 -16.30 10.06 -4.95
N ALA A 157 -15.81 9.78 -3.74
CA ALA A 157 -14.52 9.12 -3.55
C ALA A 157 -14.49 7.75 -4.24
N VAL A 158 -15.59 7.00 -4.07
CA VAL A 158 -15.81 5.73 -4.76
C VAL A 158 -15.84 5.92 -6.28
N ASP A 159 -16.57 6.91 -6.78
CA ASP A 159 -16.72 7.15 -8.21
C ASP A 159 -15.38 7.45 -8.89
N ILE A 160 -14.50 8.23 -8.24
CA ILE A 160 -13.14 8.52 -8.73
C ILE A 160 -12.32 7.23 -8.86
N ILE A 161 -12.36 6.37 -7.85
CA ILE A 161 -11.61 5.10 -7.87
C ILE A 161 -12.13 4.18 -8.98
N LEU A 162 -13.44 4.09 -9.15
CA LEU A 162 -14.05 3.30 -10.22
C LEU A 162 -13.67 3.82 -11.61
N ALA A 163 -13.69 5.15 -11.78
CA ALA A 163 -13.23 5.78 -13.00
C ALA A 163 -11.74 5.51 -13.25
N ARG A 164 -10.88 5.61 -12.23
CA ARG A 164 -9.46 5.21 -12.31
C ARG A 164 -9.31 3.76 -12.77
N ILE A 165 -10.05 2.83 -12.17
CA ILE A 165 -10.00 1.42 -12.54
C ILE A 165 -10.35 1.23 -14.02
N GLY A 166 -11.45 1.86 -14.49
CA GLY A 166 -11.84 1.82 -15.90
C GLY A 166 -10.77 2.38 -16.84
N ILE A 167 -10.14 3.49 -16.44
CA ILE A 167 -9.01 4.10 -17.14
C ILE A 167 -7.80 3.17 -17.18
N GLN A 168 -7.41 2.56 -16.06
CA GLN A 168 -6.26 1.65 -16.00
C GLN A 168 -6.49 0.41 -16.86
N ILE A 169 -7.70 -0.16 -16.87
CA ILE A 169 -8.08 -1.25 -17.79
C ILE A 169 -7.89 -0.79 -19.24
N PHE A 170 -8.43 0.37 -19.61
CA PHE A 170 -8.30 0.92 -20.96
C PHE A 170 -6.82 1.10 -21.36
N LEU A 171 -6.01 1.69 -20.47
CA LEU A 171 -4.57 1.92 -20.65
C LEU A 171 -3.73 0.63 -20.55
N LYS A 172 -4.35 -0.51 -20.26
CA LYS A 172 -3.68 -1.80 -19.99
C LYS A 172 -2.64 -1.71 -18.88
N LYS A 173 -2.92 -0.94 -17.83
CA LYS A 173 -2.09 -0.86 -16.63
C LYS A 173 -2.61 -1.83 -15.55
N PRO A 174 -1.73 -2.38 -14.68
CA PRO A 174 -2.17 -3.11 -13.50
C PRO A 174 -3.08 -2.24 -12.62
N LEU A 175 -4.06 -2.86 -11.94
CA LEU A 175 -5.00 -2.13 -11.11
C LEU A 175 -4.45 -2.02 -9.69
N THR A 176 -4.06 -0.82 -9.28
CA THR A 176 -3.70 -0.50 -7.89
C THR A 176 -4.85 0.29 -7.29
N PRO A 177 -5.85 -0.40 -6.72
CA PRO A 177 -7.10 0.25 -6.37
C PRO A 177 -6.93 1.19 -5.19
N PHE A 178 -6.00 0.88 -4.27
CA PHE A 178 -5.86 1.54 -2.99
C PHE A 178 -4.39 1.66 -2.60
N GLY A 179 -4.09 2.74 -1.90
CA GLY A 179 -2.82 2.99 -1.25
C GLY A 179 -1.67 3.41 -2.15
N THR A 180 -0.57 3.79 -1.52
CA THR A 180 0.69 4.15 -2.16
C THR A 180 1.85 3.45 -1.48
N PHE A 181 2.92 3.24 -2.25
CA PHE A 181 4.22 2.86 -1.72
C PHE A 181 5.20 3.99 -1.98
N THR A 182 5.80 4.53 -0.92
CA THR A 182 6.76 5.63 -0.99
C THR A 182 8.14 5.10 -0.59
N PRO A 183 9.12 5.01 -1.52
CA PRO A 183 10.49 4.63 -1.17
C PRO A 183 11.09 5.60 -0.13
N LEU A 184 11.64 5.07 0.96
CA LEU A 184 12.35 5.82 2.00
C LEU A 184 13.86 5.72 1.83
N GLU A 185 14.36 4.53 1.48
CA GLU A 185 15.76 4.26 1.16
C GLU A 185 15.82 3.17 0.09
N SER A 186 16.62 3.39 -0.96
CA SER A 186 16.84 2.40 -2.02
C SER A 186 18.34 2.15 -2.17
N ASN A 187 18.79 0.95 -1.80
CA ASN A 187 20.17 0.53 -1.99
C ASN A 187 20.30 -0.19 -3.35
N PRO A 188 21.29 0.16 -4.20
CA PRO A 188 21.52 -0.57 -5.45
C PRO A 188 21.87 -2.05 -5.23
N ASP A 189 22.47 -2.38 -4.08
CA ASP A 189 22.82 -3.76 -3.73
C ASP A 189 22.04 -4.25 -2.50
N VAL A 190 21.97 -5.58 -2.36
CA VAL A 190 21.38 -6.22 -1.19
C VAL A 190 22.25 -5.93 0.04
N TYR A 191 21.61 -5.50 1.13
CA TYR A 191 22.28 -5.37 2.42
C TYR A 191 22.73 -6.74 2.91
N ARG A 192 23.98 -6.84 3.36
CA ARG A 192 24.40 -8.03 4.12
C ARG A 192 23.71 -8.00 5.46
N ASN A 193 23.41 -9.16 6.02
CA ASN A 193 22.76 -9.24 7.32
C ASN A 193 23.53 -8.49 8.42
N GLU A 194 24.86 -8.54 8.38
CA GLU A 194 25.75 -7.81 9.31
C GLU A 194 25.69 -6.27 9.18
N ASP A 195 25.19 -5.76 8.05
CA ASP A 195 25.05 -4.33 7.76
C ASP A 195 23.67 -3.77 8.16
N ILE A 196 22.74 -4.64 8.56
CA ILE A 196 21.43 -4.27 9.07
C ILE A 196 21.44 -4.38 10.59
N HIS A 197 21.33 -3.23 11.25
CA HIS A 197 21.36 -3.13 12.70
C HIS A 197 19.96 -2.80 13.24
N MET A 198 19.20 -3.85 13.57
CA MET A 198 17.91 -3.71 14.25
C MET A 198 18.11 -3.73 15.77
N ARG A 199 17.85 -2.60 16.43
CA ARG A 199 18.00 -2.44 17.88
C ARG A 199 16.65 -2.14 18.50
N VAL A 200 16.29 -2.86 19.56
CA VAL A 200 15.09 -2.61 20.34
C VAL A 200 15.44 -1.65 21.46
N LEU A 201 14.95 -0.41 21.38
CA LEU A 201 15.15 0.65 22.37
C LEU A 201 14.49 0.31 23.72
N SER A 202 14.91 1.03 24.75
CA SER A 202 14.27 1.11 26.08
C SER A 202 12.94 1.85 26.07
N LYS A 203 12.13 1.67 25.02
CA LYS A 203 10.85 2.34 24.85
C LYS A 203 9.71 1.34 24.68
N PHE A 204 8.59 1.64 25.32
CA PHE A 204 7.34 0.91 25.16
C PHE A 204 6.24 1.78 24.60
N PHE A 205 5.41 1.16 23.78
CA PHE A 205 4.14 1.73 23.42
C PHE A 205 3.07 0.63 23.44
N TYR A 206 2.36 0.58 24.56
CA TYR A 206 1.20 -0.29 24.75
C TYR A 206 -0.01 0.58 25.05
N VAL A 207 -1.08 0.37 24.32
CA VAL A 207 -2.36 1.05 24.56
C VAL A 207 -3.33 0.03 25.12
N SER A 208 -3.94 0.35 26.26
CA SER A 208 -4.96 -0.50 26.84
C SER A 208 -6.32 -0.30 26.17
N PRO A 209 -7.12 -1.35 25.99
CA PRO A 209 -8.52 -1.20 25.61
C PRO A 209 -9.31 -0.45 26.69
N PRO A 210 -10.44 0.20 26.34
CA PRO A 210 -11.30 0.85 27.32
C PRO A 210 -11.78 -0.19 28.34
N GLN A 211 -11.70 0.15 29.62
CA GLN A 211 -11.92 -0.80 30.71
C GLN A 211 -13.29 -1.48 30.63
N GLU A 212 -14.31 -0.71 30.22
CA GLU A 212 -15.68 -1.16 30.04
C GLU A 212 -15.88 -2.04 28.79
N LEU A 213 -14.90 -2.14 27.89
CA LEU A 213 -14.97 -2.98 26.69
C LEU A 213 -13.96 -4.14 26.70
N ALA A 214 -12.95 -4.11 27.57
CA ALA A 214 -11.88 -5.11 27.61
C ALA A 214 -12.42 -6.56 27.75
N TYR A 215 -13.53 -6.75 28.48
CA TYR A 215 -14.14 -8.06 28.67
C TYR A 215 -14.57 -8.75 27.35
N ARG A 216 -14.91 -7.96 26.31
CA ARG A 216 -15.32 -8.46 25.00
C ARG A 216 -14.20 -9.20 24.26
N ILE A 217 -12.96 -8.81 24.52
CA ILE A 217 -11.75 -9.39 23.91
C ILE A 217 -10.86 -10.07 24.95
N GLN A 218 -11.39 -10.42 26.12
CA GLN A 218 -10.63 -11.02 27.20
C GLN A 218 -9.87 -12.30 26.79
N PRO A 219 -10.45 -13.24 26.03
CA PRO A 219 -9.73 -14.45 25.58
C PRO A 219 -8.52 -14.13 24.69
N PHE A 220 -8.56 -13.01 23.96
CA PHE A 220 -7.46 -12.54 23.13
C PHE A 220 -6.34 -11.93 23.99
N LEU A 221 -6.70 -11.18 25.04
CA LEU A 221 -5.76 -10.58 25.98
C LEU A 221 -5.13 -11.63 26.93
N ASP A 222 -5.88 -12.59 27.44
CA ASP A 222 -5.37 -13.55 28.44
C ASP A 222 -4.23 -14.42 27.91
N LYS A 223 -4.24 -14.70 26.61
CA LYS A 223 -3.18 -15.45 25.92
C LYS A 223 -1.85 -14.67 25.83
N SER A 224 -1.81 -13.38 26.17
CA SER A 224 -0.56 -12.60 26.15
C SER A 224 0.35 -12.85 27.36
N LYS A 225 -0.18 -13.41 28.45
CA LYS A 225 0.54 -13.53 29.73
C LYS A 225 1.84 -14.33 29.63
N GLU A 226 1.89 -15.32 28.75
CA GLU A 226 3.07 -16.17 28.54
C GLU A 226 4.24 -15.36 27.99
N TRP A 227 4.06 -14.73 26.83
CA TRP A 227 5.12 -13.93 26.22
C TRP A 227 5.45 -12.65 27.02
N GLN A 228 4.47 -12.07 27.72
CA GLN A 228 4.71 -10.92 28.60
C GLN A 228 5.61 -11.31 29.77
N SER A 229 5.45 -12.51 30.31
CA SER A 229 6.31 -13.03 31.38
C SER A 229 7.74 -13.27 30.87
N GLU A 230 7.89 -13.80 29.66
CA GLU A 230 9.19 -13.97 28.99
C GLU A 230 9.89 -12.63 28.76
N LEU A 231 9.20 -11.63 28.18
CA LEU A 231 9.77 -10.30 28.01
C LEU A 231 10.09 -9.61 29.33
N ALA A 232 9.28 -9.80 30.38
CA ALA A 232 9.57 -9.24 31.69
C ALA A 232 10.89 -9.77 32.27
N GLN A 233 11.24 -11.04 32.01
CA GLN A 233 12.54 -11.59 32.39
C GLN A 233 13.68 -10.91 31.62
N TYR A 234 13.52 -10.76 30.31
CA TYR A 234 14.51 -10.07 29.47
C TYR A 234 14.68 -8.59 29.87
N ASN A 235 13.63 -7.94 30.35
CA ASN A 235 13.66 -6.53 30.74
C ASN A 235 14.17 -6.26 32.18
N GLN A 236 14.52 -7.27 32.99
CA GLN A 236 14.91 -7.07 34.41
C GLN A 236 16.08 -6.10 34.64
N ASN A 237 16.96 -5.94 33.66
CA ASN A 237 18.11 -5.03 33.70
C ASN A 237 17.99 -3.88 32.67
N TYR A 238 16.77 -3.61 32.23
CA TYR A 238 16.48 -2.66 31.17
C TYR A 238 15.69 -1.49 31.76
N GLU A 239 16.32 -0.33 31.87
CA GLU A 239 15.59 0.88 32.24
C GLU A 239 14.64 1.24 31.10
N ILE A 240 13.37 1.43 31.40
CA ILE A 240 12.28 1.47 30.44
C ILE A 240 11.58 2.81 30.50
N GLU A 241 11.28 3.39 29.34
CA GLU A 241 10.48 4.59 29.15
C GLU A 241 9.15 4.25 28.47
N SER A 242 8.01 4.52 29.12
CA SER A 242 6.68 4.09 28.64
C SER A 242 5.74 5.23 28.23
N GLU A 243 5.99 6.47 28.64
CA GLU A 243 5.02 7.57 28.48
C GLU A 243 5.30 8.48 27.28
N GLU A 244 6.54 8.55 26.81
CA GLU A 244 6.98 9.53 25.81
C GLU A 244 6.24 9.39 24.48
N LEU A 245 6.11 8.16 23.94
CA LEU A 245 5.44 7.92 22.66
C LEU A 245 3.94 8.28 22.72
N PHE A 246 3.28 8.07 23.86
CA PHE A 246 1.89 8.47 24.04
C PHE A 246 1.76 10.01 24.11
N ALA A 247 2.65 10.67 24.85
CA ALA A 247 2.68 12.14 24.90
C ALA A 247 2.97 12.74 23.52
N GLN A 248 3.88 12.14 22.75
CA GLN A 248 4.18 12.52 21.38
C GLN A 248 2.97 12.37 20.46
N MET A 249 2.22 11.25 20.57
CA MET A 249 0.99 11.04 19.82
C MET A 249 -0.05 12.14 20.10
N VAL A 250 -0.31 12.45 21.37
CA VAL A 250 -1.24 13.51 21.75
C VAL A 250 -0.77 14.86 21.20
N HIS A 251 0.52 15.18 21.35
CA HIS A 251 1.10 16.42 20.85
C HIS A 251 0.97 16.55 19.32
N PHE A 252 1.20 15.47 18.58
CA PHE A 252 1.02 15.42 17.13
C PHE A 252 -0.42 15.77 16.75
N ILE A 253 -1.39 15.11 17.38
CA ILE A 253 -2.82 15.31 17.08
C ILE A 253 -3.23 16.76 17.39
N CYS A 254 -2.86 17.29 18.55
CA CYS A 254 -3.15 18.68 18.92
C CYS A 254 -2.57 19.67 17.90
N THR A 255 -1.32 19.44 17.47
CA THR A 255 -0.60 20.36 16.59
C THR A 255 -1.11 20.29 15.15
N LYS A 256 -1.26 19.09 14.60
CA LYS A 256 -1.68 18.88 13.20
C LYS A 256 -3.18 19.04 13.00
N GLY A 257 -3.97 18.67 14.00
CA GLY A 257 -5.42 18.79 13.98
C GLY A 257 -5.95 20.11 14.54
N HIS A 258 -5.06 21.03 14.96
CA HIS A 258 -5.42 22.33 15.56
C HIS A 258 -6.47 22.22 16.67
N MET A 259 -6.29 21.25 17.57
CA MET A 259 -7.25 20.90 18.61
C MET A 259 -6.61 20.88 20.00
N THR A 260 -7.46 20.91 21.02
CA THR A 260 -7.07 20.84 22.42
C THR A 260 -6.74 19.39 22.84
N SER A 261 -5.97 19.23 23.91
CA SER A 261 -5.64 17.89 24.44
C SER A 261 -6.87 17.03 24.78
N PRO A 262 -7.95 17.57 25.39
CA PRO A 262 -9.18 16.79 25.59
C PRO A 262 -9.83 16.28 24.29
N GLU A 263 -9.81 17.06 23.22
CA GLU A 263 -10.34 16.65 21.91
C GLU A 263 -9.47 15.54 21.31
N ALA A 264 -8.15 15.68 21.37
CA ALA A 264 -7.21 14.65 20.93
C ALA A 264 -7.42 13.33 21.70
N LEU A 265 -7.61 13.40 23.02
CA LEU A 265 -7.87 12.23 23.85
C LEU A 265 -9.22 11.57 23.52
N ALA A 266 -10.24 12.33 23.14
CA ALA A 266 -11.52 11.79 22.71
C ALA A 266 -11.40 10.99 21.40
N ILE A 267 -10.60 11.48 20.45
CA ILE A 267 -10.31 10.75 19.19
C ILE A 267 -9.52 9.47 19.47
N ILE A 268 -8.53 9.54 20.38
CA ILE A 268 -7.77 8.36 20.82
C ILE A 268 -8.72 7.33 21.46
N ASP A 269 -9.65 7.76 22.32
CA ASP A 269 -10.62 6.84 22.94
C ASP A 269 -11.54 6.21 21.89
N GLN A 270 -11.98 6.98 20.89
CA GLN A 270 -12.74 6.46 19.76
C GLN A 270 -11.97 5.37 19.00
N ALA A 271 -10.69 5.60 18.68
CA ALA A 271 -9.85 4.60 18.02
C ALA A 271 -9.67 3.33 18.88
N ARG A 272 -9.52 3.47 20.20
CA ARG A 272 -9.44 2.32 21.12
C ARG A 272 -10.70 1.47 21.08
N ARG A 273 -11.88 2.10 21.06
CA ARG A 273 -13.18 1.41 20.95
C ARG A 273 -13.31 0.66 19.62
N GLN A 274 -12.98 1.32 18.50
CA GLN A 274 -13.04 0.71 17.16
C GLN A 274 -12.08 -0.49 17.03
N ALA A 275 -10.90 -0.43 17.63
CA ALA A 275 -9.98 -1.56 17.66
C ALA A 275 -10.56 -2.78 18.41
N VAL A 276 -11.30 -2.56 19.51
CA VAL A 276 -12.00 -3.66 20.21
C VAL A 276 -13.04 -4.30 19.31
N GLU A 277 -13.87 -3.50 18.63
CA GLU A 277 -14.93 -4.01 17.75
C GLU A 277 -14.37 -4.86 16.60
N ILE A 278 -13.26 -4.43 15.99
CA ILE A 278 -12.61 -5.17 14.92
C ILE A 278 -12.03 -6.50 15.43
N ILE A 279 -11.35 -6.48 16.58
CA ILE A 279 -10.77 -7.69 17.17
C ILE A 279 -11.87 -8.67 17.56
N GLU A 280 -12.96 -8.20 18.16
CA GLU A 280 -14.11 -9.04 18.51
C GLU A 280 -14.68 -9.74 17.26
N LYS A 281 -14.88 -9.00 16.17
CA LYS A 281 -15.32 -9.59 14.88
C LYS A 281 -14.34 -10.64 14.35
N PHE A 282 -13.04 -10.40 14.46
CA PHE A 282 -12.05 -11.40 14.04
C PHE A 282 -12.09 -12.65 14.90
N LEU A 283 -12.33 -12.54 16.21
CA LEU A 283 -12.43 -13.69 17.11
C LEU A 283 -13.62 -14.60 16.79
N GLU A 284 -14.69 -14.09 16.17
CA GLU A 284 -15.81 -14.90 15.67
C GLU A 284 -15.38 -15.90 14.58
N THR A 285 -14.37 -15.53 13.78
CA THR A 285 -13.89 -16.33 12.64
C THR A 285 -12.57 -17.05 12.93
N ASN A 286 -11.75 -16.53 13.84
CA ASN A 286 -10.47 -17.08 14.22
C ASN A 286 -10.27 -17.02 15.74
N SER A 287 -10.78 -18.03 16.44
CA SER A 287 -10.68 -18.14 17.91
C SER A 287 -9.26 -18.36 18.43
N LEU A 288 -8.30 -18.66 17.55
CA LEU A 288 -6.89 -18.86 17.92
C LEU A 288 -6.10 -17.55 18.03
N MET A 289 -6.63 -16.44 17.48
CA MET A 289 -6.01 -15.12 17.58
C MET A 289 -5.72 -14.73 19.04
N PHE A 290 -4.62 -14.01 19.25
CA PHE A 290 -4.20 -13.49 20.54
C PHE A 290 -3.42 -12.19 20.39
N ASN A 291 -3.31 -11.43 21.49
CA ASN A 291 -2.52 -10.21 21.51
C ASN A 291 -1.03 -10.56 21.52
N GLY A 292 -0.42 -10.68 20.34
CA GLY A 292 0.99 -11.06 20.19
C GLY A 292 1.96 -9.89 20.38
N PRO A 293 3.24 -10.17 20.70
CA PRO A 293 4.26 -9.14 20.82
C PRO A 293 4.64 -8.62 19.43
N MET A 294 4.74 -7.30 19.33
CA MET A 294 5.08 -6.57 18.11
C MET A 294 6.25 -5.63 18.37
N VAL A 295 6.77 -5.04 17.30
CA VAL A 295 7.67 -3.89 17.38
C VAL A 295 7.06 -2.73 16.60
N GLY A 296 7.40 -1.51 16.97
CA GLY A 296 7.21 -0.35 16.12
C GLY A 296 8.52 0.35 15.79
N VAL A 297 8.52 1.15 14.72
CA VAL A 297 9.71 1.83 14.24
C VAL A 297 9.83 3.20 14.91
N HIS A 298 10.85 3.36 15.76
CA HIS A 298 11.17 4.64 16.37
C HIS A 298 11.96 5.53 15.41
N ASN A 299 12.95 4.97 14.70
CA ASN A 299 13.74 5.73 13.74
C ASN A 299 14.43 4.83 12.72
N LEU A 300 14.76 5.39 11.56
CA LEU A 300 15.63 4.77 10.56
C LEU A 300 16.79 5.70 10.24
N ARG A 301 17.99 5.14 10.06
CA ARG A 301 19.17 5.90 9.60
C ARG A 301 19.96 5.05 8.62
N VAL A 302 20.52 5.72 7.63
CA VAL A 302 21.41 5.10 6.65
C VAL A 302 22.82 5.64 6.89
N GLY A 303 23.80 4.75 6.86
CA GLY A 303 25.22 5.08 6.97
C GLY A 303 26.02 4.45 5.84
N ARG A 304 27.33 4.71 5.83
CA ARG A 304 28.27 4.04 4.94
C ARG A 304 29.51 3.60 5.73
N ILE A 305 30.07 2.46 5.38
CA ILE A 305 31.36 2.02 5.91
C ILE A 305 32.47 2.88 5.29
N PRO A 306 33.34 3.48 6.13
CA PRO A 306 34.49 4.23 5.62
C PRO A 306 35.40 3.35 4.75
N GLY A 307 35.72 3.83 3.54
CA GLY A 307 36.73 3.24 2.66
C GLY A 307 36.21 2.34 1.53
N ASN A 308 35.06 1.66 1.70
CA ASN A 308 34.45 0.86 0.63
C ASN A 308 33.01 1.31 0.24
N GLU A 309 32.50 2.35 0.90
CA GLU A 309 31.17 2.94 0.70
C GLU A 309 29.99 1.97 0.85
N ARG A 310 30.19 0.81 1.50
CA ARG A 310 29.11 -0.18 1.74
C ARG A 310 28.02 0.43 2.62
N SER A 311 26.77 0.34 2.18
CA SER A 311 25.61 0.90 2.88
C SER A 311 25.35 0.16 4.20
N LEU A 312 25.10 0.94 5.25
CA LEU A 312 24.67 0.46 6.57
C LEU A 312 23.24 0.93 6.83
N LEU A 313 22.44 0.07 7.46
CA LEU A 313 21.07 0.36 7.80
C LEU A 313 20.87 0.21 9.31
N TYR A 314 20.44 1.28 9.96
CA TYR A 314 20.13 1.28 11.39
C TYR A 314 18.63 1.47 11.58
N ILE A 315 17.99 0.51 12.25
CA ILE A 315 16.57 0.54 12.56
C ILE A 315 16.43 0.49 14.08
N ASP A 316 15.97 1.60 14.65
CA ASP A 316 15.64 1.66 16.07
C ASP A 316 14.16 1.32 16.24
N LEU A 317 13.88 0.33 17.07
CA LEU A 317 12.56 -0.23 17.30
C LEU A 317 12.11 0.02 18.73
N TYR A 318 10.81 0.15 18.97
CA TYR A 318 10.23 0.09 20.32
C TYR A 318 9.35 -1.16 20.46
N GLN A 319 9.15 -1.61 21.69
CA GLN A 319 8.33 -2.80 21.97
C GLN A 319 6.84 -2.41 22.03
N SER A 320 5.98 -3.21 21.39
CA SER A 320 4.53 -2.97 21.29
C SER A 320 3.75 -4.30 21.21
N ASP A 321 2.45 -4.25 20.92
CA ASP A 321 1.59 -5.42 20.79
C ASP A 321 0.55 -5.29 19.66
N TYR A 322 -0.10 -6.40 19.35
CA TYR A 322 -1.08 -6.47 18.24
C TYR A 322 -2.29 -5.56 18.47
N TYR A 323 -2.76 -5.41 19.70
CA TYR A 323 -3.85 -4.49 20.02
C TYR A 323 -3.44 -3.04 19.70
N THR A 324 -2.24 -2.62 20.10
CA THR A 324 -1.70 -1.28 19.83
C THR A 324 -1.53 -1.04 18.34
N PHE A 325 -1.08 -2.05 17.58
CA PHE A 325 -1.07 -2.00 16.11
C PHE A 325 -2.48 -1.76 15.53
N LYS A 326 -3.50 -2.48 16.00
CA LYS A 326 -4.89 -2.26 15.55
C LYS A 326 -5.42 -0.88 15.93
N PHE A 327 -5.18 -0.46 17.17
CA PHE A 327 -5.52 0.88 17.64
C PHE A 327 -4.90 1.98 16.77
N THR A 328 -3.61 1.87 16.44
CA THR A 328 -2.92 2.88 15.64
C THR A 328 -3.38 2.91 14.20
N GLY A 329 -3.73 1.76 13.61
CA GLY A 329 -4.40 1.71 12.31
C GLY A 329 -5.74 2.47 12.31
N GLU A 330 -6.60 2.23 13.30
CA GLU A 330 -7.88 2.94 13.41
C GLU A 330 -7.69 4.44 13.69
N LEU A 331 -6.73 4.79 14.54
CA LEU A 331 -6.40 6.19 14.79
C LEU A 331 -5.91 6.89 13.51
N TYR A 332 -5.04 6.25 12.73
CA TYR A 332 -4.59 6.75 11.44
C TYR A 332 -5.79 7.03 10.51
N HIS A 333 -6.76 6.11 10.43
CA HIS A 333 -7.98 6.34 9.62
C HIS A 333 -8.82 7.51 10.09
N LEU A 334 -9.03 7.66 11.40
CA LEU A 334 -9.76 8.80 11.97
C LEU A 334 -9.07 10.12 11.63
N LEU A 335 -7.75 10.20 11.83
CA LEU A 335 -6.98 11.41 11.56
C LEU A 335 -6.98 11.75 10.06
N ARG A 336 -6.86 10.76 9.18
CA ARG A 336 -6.97 10.95 7.72
C ARG A 336 -8.34 11.46 7.30
N LYS A 337 -9.43 10.94 7.90
CA LYS A 337 -10.81 11.45 7.66
C LYS A 337 -10.98 12.90 8.09
N MET A 338 -10.18 13.37 9.03
CA MET A 338 -10.14 14.77 9.46
C MET A 338 -9.21 15.65 8.60
N GLY A 339 -8.62 15.10 7.53
CA GLY A 339 -7.69 15.82 6.66
C GLY A 339 -6.27 15.96 7.19
N ILE A 340 -5.89 15.20 8.24
CA ILE A 340 -4.53 15.24 8.78
C ILE A 340 -3.60 14.42 7.88
N GLU A 341 -2.54 15.06 7.36
CA GLU A 341 -1.57 14.43 6.48
C GLU A 341 -0.37 13.84 7.24
N PHE A 342 0.17 12.74 6.70
CA PHE A 342 1.35 12.03 7.23
C PHE A 342 2.51 12.17 6.24
N SER A 343 3.28 13.25 6.36
CA SER A 343 4.41 13.53 5.46
C SER A 343 5.71 12.90 5.99
N ILE A 344 5.77 11.57 5.95
CA ILE A 344 6.91 10.80 6.44
C ILE A 344 8.02 10.75 5.38
N ARG A 345 9.24 11.00 5.83
CA ARG A 345 10.49 10.91 5.09
C ARG A 345 11.57 10.34 5.99
N LEU A 346 12.67 9.90 5.40
CA LEU A 346 13.78 9.31 6.13
C LEU A 346 14.31 10.20 7.28
N ASP A 347 14.30 11.52 7.12
CA ASP A 347 14.84 12.49 8.08
C ASP A 347 13.91 12.79 9.27
N ASN A 348 12.62 12.46 9.18
CA ASN A 348 11.63 12.83 10.19
C ASN A 348 10.82 11.64 10.75
N ILE A 349 11.22 10.39 10.48
CA ILE A 349 10.52 9.18 10.95
C ILE A 349 10.22 9.24 12.45
N LYS A 350 11.17 9.74 13.26
CA LYS A 350 11.00 9.91 14.71
C LYS A 350 9.72 10.64 15.09
N GLU A 351 9.31 11.66 14.34
CA GLU A 351 8.12 12.46 14.64
C GLU A 351 6.82 11.65 14.54
N TYR A 352 6.84 10.57 13.78
CA TYR A 352 5.69 9.70 13.50
C TYR A 352 5.78 8.35 14.20
N ALA A 353 6.82 8.11 15.01
CA ALA A 353 7.05 6.84 15.70
C ALA A 353 5.79 6.25 16.36
N PRO A 354 4.93 7.02 17.08
CA PRO A 354 3.74 6.45 17.71
C PRO A 354 2.69 5.89 16.75
N PHE A 355 2.78 6.18 15.45
CA PHE A 355 1.88 5.68 14.41
C PHE A 355 2.50 4.54 13.58
N LEU A 356 3.78 4.22 13.80
CA LEU A 356 4.54 3.21 13.06
C LEU A 356 4.68 1.92 13.88
N CYS A 357 3.55 1.38 14.36
CA CYS A 357 3.47 0.23 15.27
C CYS A 357 3.66 -1.14 14.60
N SER A 358 4.41 -1.19 13.51
CA SER A 358 4.82 -2.42 12.85
C SER A 358 6.02 -2.16 11.92
N LEU A 359 6.74 -3.23 11.62
CA LEU A 359 7.77 -3.28 10.58
C LEU A 359 7.54 -4.55 9.76
N GLY A 360 7.23 -4.40 8.49
CA GLY A 360 7.02 -5.50 7.56
C GLY A 360 8.31 -5.96 6.87
N LEU A 361 8.29 -7.19 6.36
CA LEU A 361 9.18 -7.72 5.34
C LEU A 361 8.35 -8.37 4.22
N GLY A 362 8.36 -7.74 3.05
CA GLY A 362 7.76 -8.23 1.82
C GLY A 362 8.82 -8.61 0.78
N GLY A 363 8.50 -9.56 -0.09
CA GLY A 363 9.42 -9.86 -1.18
C GLY A 363 8.99 -10.89 -2.20
N PHE A 364 9.80 -11.01 -3.25
CA PHE A 364 9.57 -11.94 -4.34
C PHE A 364 10.54 -13.13 -4.36
N ILE A 365 10.00 -14.29 -4.74
CA ILE A 365 10.76 -15.40 -5.28
C ILE A 365 10.85 -15.23 -6.79
N LEU A 366 12.09 -15.10 -7.28
CA LEU A 366 12.42 -15.23 -8.68
C LEU A 366 12.81 -16.68 -8.97
N VAL A 367 12.26 -17.25 -10.01
CA VAL A 367 12.62 -18.59 -10.49
C VAL A 367 13.40 -18.44 -11.78
N LYS A 368 14.63 -18.96 -11.80
CA LYS A 368 15.46 -19.08 -13.00
C LYS A 368 15.41 -20.52 -13.51
N HIS A 369 14.94 -20.70 -14.73
CA HIS A 369 14.83 -21.98 -15.44
C HIS A 369 15.58 -21.90 -16.77
N GLY A 370 16.89 -22.18 -16.73
CA GLY A 370 17.77 -21.96 -17.88
C GLY A 370 17.81 -20.49 -18.28
N GLN A 371 17.23 -20.14 -19.44
CA GLN A 371 17.12 -18.76 -19.94
C GLN A 371 15.78 -18.10 -19.58
N GLU A 372 14.82 -18.88 -19.10
CA GLU A 372 13.51 -18.37 -18.70
C GLU A 372 13.51 -17.96 -17.24
N GLU A 373 12.80 -16.88 -16.95
CA GLU A 373 12.75 -16.29 -15.62
C GLU A 373 11.32 -15.91 -15.27
N TYR A 374 10.91 -16.22 -14.05
CA TYR A 374 9.55 -16.04 -13.57
C TYR A 374 9.55 -15.36 -12.21
N LEU A 375 8.55 -14.52 -11.97
CA LEU A 375 8.28 -13.91 -10.67
C LEU A 375 7.05 -14.60 -10.06
N GLN A 376 7.16 -15.06 -8.81
CA GLN A 376 6.05 -15.74 -8.14
C GLN A 376 5.10 -14.72 -7.51
N TRP A 377 3.85 -14.68 -7.96
CA TRP A 377 2.80 -13.83 -7.41
C TRP A 377 1.78 -14.64 -6.62
N ILE A 378 1.29 -14.06 -5.53
CA ILE A 378 0.30 -14.69 -4.67
C ILE A 378 -0.99 -13.90 -4.70
N LYS A 379 -2.10 -14.59 -5.01
CA LYS A 379 -3.44 -14.06 -4.79
C LYS A 379 -3.83 -14.31 -3.33
N ARG A 380 -3.95 -13.24 -2.54
CA ARG A 380 -4.32 -13.28 -1.13
C ARG A 380 -5.76 -13.76 -0.95
N SER A 381 -6.07 -14.44 0.14
CA SER A 381 -7.44 -14.85 0.45
C SER A 381 -8.32 -13.67 0.88
N GLY A 382 -9.62 -13.89 1.02
CA GLY A 382 -10.56 -12.89 1.56
C GLY A 382 -10.50 -12.72 3.08
N LEU A 383 -9.65 -13.47 3.79
CA LEU A 383 -9.63 -13.51 5.27
C LEU A 383 -8.51 -12.65 5.88
N ILE A 384 -7.58 -12.14 5.07
CA ILE A 384 -6.41 -11.37 5.50
C ILE A 384 -6.44 -9.93 4.98
N GLN A 385 -5.54 -9.04 5.42
CA GLN A 385 -5.43 -7.67 4.86
C GLN A 385 -5.10 -7.70 3.36
N ALA A 386 -5.45 -6.64 2.61
CA ALA A 386 -5.36 -6.60 1.13
C ALA A 386 -6.10 -7.77 0.44
N LYS A 387 -7.36 -7.99 0.85
CA LYS A 387 -8.19 -9.14 0.45
C LYS A 387 -8.28 -9.32 -1.05
N LYS A 388 -8.05 -10.54 -1.53
CA LYS A 388 -8.18 -10.97 -2.95
C LYS A 388 -7.20 -10.29 -3.93
N MET A 389 -6.28 -9.44 -3.44
CA MET A 389 -5.30 -8.77 -4.27
C MET A 389 -4.11 -9.69 -4.58
N TRP A 390 -3.47 -9.44 -5.72
CA TRP A 390 -2.18 -10.01 -6.08
C TRP A 390 -1.07 -9.28 -5.36
N HIS A 391 -0.17 -10.05 -4.74
CA HIS A 391 0.78 -9.57 -3.77
C HIS A 391 2.13 -10.33 -3.88
N PHE A 392 3.08 -9.97 -3.01
CA PHE A 392 4.38 -10.60 -2.84
C PHE A 392 4.34 -12.13 -2.75
N SER A 393 5.48 -12.77 -2.99
CA SER A 393 5.68 -14.20 -2.75
C SER A 393 5.69 -14.56 -1.26
N TYR A 394 6.10 -13.63 -0.41
CA TYR A 394 6.05 -13.76 1.04
C TYR A 394 5.91 -12.37 1.66
N ASP A 395 5.25 -12.31 2.81
CA ASP A 395 4.88 -11.10 3.53
C ASP A 395 4.85 -11.47 5.01
N GLU A 396 5.72 -10.86 5.81
CA GLU A 396 5.95 -11.25 7.20
C GLU A 396 6.19 -10.01 8.06
N THR A 397 5.75 -10.02 9.31
CA THR A 397 5.96 -8.89 10.22
C THR A 397 7.08 -9.21 11.21
N VAL A 398 7.95 -8.25 11.51
CA VAL A 398 8.97 -8.39 12.55
C VAL A 398 8.33 -8.73 13.89
N HIS A 399 8.77 -9.83 14.47
CA HIS A 399 8.22 -10.35 15.71
C HIS A 399 9.29 -10.32 16.80
N LEU A 400 9.02 -9.52 17.85
CA LEU A 400 9.98 -9.19 18.91
C LEU A 400 10.71 -10.40 19.49
N LEU A 401 10.01 -11.50 19.79
CA LEU A 401 10.63 -12.71 20.37
C LEU A 401 11.21 -13.69 19.34
N LYS A 402 10.60 -13.83 18.15
CA LYS A 402 11.02 -14.84 17.16
C LYS A 402 12.26 -14.40 16.41
N ASP A 403 12.44 -13.10 16.22
CA ASP A 403 13.56 -12.52 15.48
C ASP A 403 14.66 -12.00 16.43
N LEU A 404 14.52 -12.24 17.74
CA LEU A 404 15.49 -11.85 18.77
C LEU A 404 16.78 -12.65 18.63
N MET A 405 17.91 -11.96 18.70
CA MET A 405 19.21 -12.61 18.80
C MET A 405 19.38 -13.18 20.20
N LEU A 406 19.59 -14.49 20.30
CA LEU A 406 19.82 -15.20 21.55
C LEU A 406 21.24 -15.79 21.59
N ASP A 407 21.85 -15.82 22.77
CA ASP A 407 23.10 -16.54 23.02
C ASP A 407 22.86 -18.05 23.24
N ASP A 408 23.94 -18.81 23.48
CA ASP A 408 23.87 -20.25 23.73
C ASP A 408 23.02 -20.64 24.97
N ARG A 409 22.77 -19.69 25.88
CA ARG A 409 21.95 -19.86 27.08
C ARG A 409 20.50 -19.44 26.87
N LYS A 410 20.13 -19.02 25.65
CA LYS A 410 18.82 -18.45 25.29
C LYS A 410 18.55 -17.10 25.93
N GLU A 411 19.60 -16.33 26.25
CA GLU A 411 19.47 -14.96 26.72
C GLU A 411 19.64 -13.96 25.57
N PRO A 412 18.95 -12.81 25.60
CA PRO A 412 19.05 -11.81 24.53
C PRO A 412 20.46 -11.26 24.39
N ILE A 413 21.00 -11.30 23.18
CA ILE A 413 22.24 -10.61 22.83
C ILE A 413 21.99 -9.12 22.88
N ARG A 414 22.84 -8.42 23.62
CA ARG A 414 22.78 -6.97 23.83
C ARG A 414 23.98 -6.28 23.21
N ASP A 415 23.80 -5.04 22.79
CA ASP A 415 24.93 -4.20 22.40
C ASP A 415 25.84 -3.92 23.61
N GLN A 416 27.13 -3.79 23.35
CA GLN A 416 28.10 -3.54 24.42
C GLN A 416 28.08 -2.09 24.90
N GLN A 417 27.66 -1.14 24.06
CA GLN A 417 27.69 0.29 24.37
C GLN A 417 26.41 0.75 25.07
N ASP A 418 25.26 0.37 24.53
CA ASP A 418 23.95 0.87 24.97
C ASP A 418 23.07 -0.21 25.63
N HIS A 419 23.56 -1.46 25.72
CA HIS A 419 22.86 -2.60 26.31
C HIS A 419 21.47 -2.91 25.71
N LEU A 420 21.18 -2.38 24.52
CA LEU A 420 19.92 -2.62 23.82
C LEU A 420 19.87 -4.02 23.22
N MET A 421 18.67 -4.63 23.20
CA MET A 421 18.46 -5.94 22.56
C MET A 421 18.56 -5.81 21.04
N LYS A 422 19.02 -6.89 20.37
CA LYS A 422 19.18 -6.93 18.91
C LYS A 422 18.24 -7.93 18.26
N LEU A 423 17.64 -7.53 17.15
CA LEU A 423 16.95 -8.45 16.24
C LEU A 423 17.84 -8.78 15.05
N ASP A 424 17.64 -9.94 14.43
CA ASP A 424 18.40 -10.38 13.26
C ASP A 424 17.52 -10.42 12.01
N ALA A 425 17.86 -9.58 11.03
CA ALA A 425 17.15 -9.49 9.76
C ALA A 425 17.21 -10.81 8.95
N GLY A 426 18.24 -11.62 9.16
CA GLY A 426 18.43 -12.93 8.55
C GLY A 426 17.54 -14.01 9.16
N ILE A 427 17.27 -13.95 10.47
CA ILE A 427 16.25 -14.78 11.13
C ILE A 427 14.88 -14.42 10.57
N LEU A 428 14.54 -13.13 10.52
CA LEU A 428 13.30 -12.63 9.91
C LEU A 428 13.14 -13.13 8.45
N PHE A 429 14.17 -12.94 7.62
CA PHE A 429 14.16 -13.36 6.23
C PHE A 429 13.98 -14.88 6.08
N LYS A 430 14.70 -15.67 6.88
CA LYS A 430 14.53 -17.14 6.90
C LYS A 430 13.13 -17.54 7.35
N ARG A 431 12.56 -16.83 8.33
CA ARG A 431 11.21 -17.06 8.84
C ARG A 431 10.18 -16.80 7.75
N ALA A 432 10.26 -15.66 7.06
CA ALA A 432 9.40 -15.35 5.92
C ALA A 432 9.43 -16.46 4.85
N LEU A 433 10.62 -16.91 4.44
CA LEU A 433 10.76 -17.99 3.44
C LEU A 433 10.26 -19.35 3.93
N LYS A 434 10.38 -19.63 5.24
CA LYS A 434 10.02 -20.92 5.85
C LYS A 434 8.54 -21.01 6.17
N GLU A 435 7.99 -20.00 6.84
CA GLU A 435 6.59 -19.98 7.28
C GLU A 435 5.66 -19.87 6.07
N GLU A 436 5.98 -19.02 5.09
CA GLU A 436 5.14 -18.86 3.92
C GLU A 436 5.30 -20.01 2.92
N LEU A 437 6.52 -20.28 2.48
CA LEU A 437 6.75 -21.09 1.28
C LEU A 437 7.36 -22.47 1.56
N ARG A 438 7.93 -22.69 2.75
CA ARG A 438 8.73 -23.86 3.12
C ARG A 438 9.94 -24.09 2.18
N LEU A 439 10.51 -23.03 1.60
CA LEU A 439 11.52 -23.10 0.53
C LEU A 439 12.97 -22.92 0.96
N GLN A 440 13.25 -22.87 2.27
CA GLN A 440 14.57 -22.44 2.77
C GLN A 440 15.76 -23.21 2.16
N ASN A 441 15.62 -24.51 1.90
CA ASN A 441 16.69 -25.36 1.35
C ASN A 441 16.80 -25.31 -0.19
N GLN A 442 15.90 -24.59 -0.85
CA GLN A 442 15.79 -24.52 -2.32
C GLN A 442 16.29 -23.17 -2.86
N ILE A 443 16.56 -22.21 -1.98
CA ILE A 443 17.10 -20.91 -2.37
C ILE A 443 18.54 -21.08 -2.85
N SER A 444 18.82 -20.62 -4.06
CA SER A 444 20.15 -20.72 -4.65
C SER A 444 21.17 -19.99 -3.78
N PRO A 445 22.31 -20.63 -3.45
CA PRO A 445 23.42 -19.95 -2.79
C PRO A 445 24.27 -19.14 -3.78
N LYS A 446 24.05 -19.29 -5.10
CA LYS A 446 24.84 -18.63 -6.14
C LYS A 446 24.46 -17.18 -6.37
N PHE A 447 23.19 -16.84 -6.13
CA PHE A 447 22.64 -15.51 -6.39
C PHE A 447 22.52 -14.68 -5.12
N LYS A 448 22.51 -13.37 -5.29
CA LYS A 448 22.17 -12.44 -4.22
C LYS A 448 20.74 -12.67 -3.72
N LYS A 449 20.53 -12.42 -2.43
CA LYS A 449 19.21 -12.52 -1.76
C LYS A 449 19.20 -11.72 -0.47
N GLY A 450 18.07 -11.12 -0.16
CA GLY A 450 17.88 -10.36 1.07
C GLY A 450 17.19 -9.02 0.83
N ILE A 451 17.32 -8.15 1.83
CA ILE A 451 16.69 -6.82 1.86
C ILE A 451 17.57 -5.84 1.09
N PHE A 452 16.95 -4.96 0.31
CA PHE A 452 17.69 -3.95 -0.48
C PHE A 452 16.96 -2.60 -0.56
N GLU A 453 15.66 -2.54 -0.26
CA GLU A 453 14.89 -1.31 -0.29
C GLU A 453 13.97 -1.25 0.92
N ILE A 454 13.64 -0.04 1.35
CA ILE A 454 12.74 0.24 2.47
C ILE A 454 11.77 1.30 2.00
N GLY A 455 10.50 1.11 2.28
CA GLY A 455 9.51 2.12 1.96
C GLY A 455 8.36 2.15 2.95
N LEU A 456 7.48 3.11 2.70
CA LEU A 456 6.29 3.37 3.46
C LEU A 456 5.08 2.92 2.64
N ILE A 457 4.24 2.08 3.24
CA ILE A 457 2.92 1.74 2.74
C ILE A 457 1.92 2.71 3.39
N GLU A 458 1.19 3.43 2.56
CA GLU A 458 0.11 4.32 2.98
C GLU A 458 -1.18 3.85 2.32
N CYS A 459 -1.96 3.02 3.01
CA CYS A 459 -3.21 2.46 2.48
C CYS A 459 -4.25 2.31 3.61
N ASP A 460 -4.70 1.09 3.87
CA ASP A 460 -5.45 0.67 5.05
C ASP A 460 -4.56 0.55 6.31
N ARG A 461 -3.26 0.80 6.15
CA ARG A 461 -2.26 0.84 7.21
C ARG A 461 -1.21 1.91 6.88
N LEU A 462 -0.55 2.37 7.94
CA LEU A 462 0.64 3.21 7.87
C LEU A 462 1.80 2.36 8.39
N GLU A 463 2.60 1.82 7.49
CA GLU A 463 3.60 0.81 7.84
C GLU A 463 4.89 1.01 7.06
N ILE A 464 6.04 0.80 7.73
CA ILE A 464 7.32 0.69 7.06
C ILE A 464 7.54 -0.77 6.66
N GLU A 465 7.92 -0.98 5.41
CA GLU A 465 8.10 -2.28 4.78
C GLU A 465 9.55 -2.43 4.29
N LEU A 466 10.20 -3.52 4.68
CA LEU A 466 11.48 -3.95 4.14
C LEU A 466 11.21 -4.77 2.88
N LEU A 467 11.71 -4.31 1.73
CA LEU A 467 11.58 -5.02 0.46
C LEU A 467 12.79 -5.91 0.20
N SER A 468 12.49 -7.13 -0.21
CA SER A 468 13.49 -8.18 -0.40
C SER A 468 13.20 -9.08 -1.60
N TYR A 469 14.19 -9.88 -1.97
CA TYR A 469 14.00 -10.95 -2.95
C TYR A 469 14.90 -12.15 -2.67
N ALA A 470 14.53 -13.29 -3.23
CA ALA A 470 15.37 -14.49 -3.30
C ALA A 470 15.24 -15.17 -4.67
N ILE A 471 16.27 -15.92 -5.07
CA ILE A 471 16.29 -16.63 -6.34
C ILE A 471 16.34 -18.15 -6.11
N ILE A 472 15.48 -18.88 -6.82
CA ILE A 472 15.50 -20.33 -6.96
C ILE A 472 15.98 -20.67 -8.37
N GLU A 473 16.89 -21.63 -8.48
CA GLU A 473 17.36 -22.17 -9.74
C GLU A 473 16.80 -23.57 -9.92
N THR A 474 16.07 -23.80 -11.02
CA THR A 474 15.49 -25.11 -11.35
C THR A 474 16.33 -25.81 -12.42
N ASP A 475 16.18 -27.13 -12.54
CA ASP A 475 16.86 -27.91 -13.57
C ASP A 475 16.21 -27.65 -14.94
N PRO A 476 16.93 -27.07 -15.92
CA PRO A 476 16.40 -26.80 -17.26
C PRO A 476 16.11 -28.07 -18.08
N GLN A 477 16.56 -29.24 -17.65
CA GLN A 477 16.27 -30.52 -18.32
C GLN A 477 14.92 -31.12 -17.91
N LEU A 478 14.34 -30.64 -16.82
CA LEU A 478 13.08 -31.13 -16.27
C LEU A 478 11.95 -30.14 -16.55
N SER A 479 10.71 -30.63 -16.54
CA SER A 479 9.52 -29.78 -16.67
C SER A 479 9.52 -28.70 -15.59
N ILE A 480 9.36 -27.44 -15.98
CA ILE A 480 9.23 -26.33 -15.04
C ILE A 480 7.96 -26.48 -14.20
N ASP A 481 6.85 -26.90 -14.80
CA ASP A 481 5.57 -27.06 -14.11
C ASP A 481 5.66 -28.09 -12.98
N ASP A 482 6.35 -29.22 -13.21
CA ASP A 482 6.52 -30.25 -12.19
C ASP A 482 7.39 -29.76 -11.03
N GLN A 483 8.44 -28.99 -11.33
CA GLN A 483 9.32 -28.40 -10.31
C GLN A 483 8.61 -27.31 -9.51
N LEU A 484 7.85 -26.45 -10.18
CA LEU A 484 7.09 -25.37 -9.55
C LEU A 484 5.92 -25.87 -8.71
N ARG A 485 5.31 -26.99 -9.10
CA ARG A 485 4.22 -27.61 -8.35
C ARG A 485 4.62 -27.97 -6.92
N ILE A 486 5.87 -28.42 -6.71
CA ILE A 486 6.40 -28.70 -5.37
C ILE A 486 6.32 -27.45 -4.49
N TYR A 487 6.64 -26.29 -5.04
CA TYR A 487 6.64 -25.02 -4.32
C TYR A 487 5.23 -24.47 -4.07
N THR A 488 4.28 -24.78 -4.96
CA THR A 488 2.87 -24.44 -4.76
C THR A 488 2.22 -25.34 -3.70
N ASP A 489 2.55 -26.65 -3.69
CA ASP A 489 1.98 -27.62 -2.76
C ASP A 489 2.64 -27.59 -1.37
N SER A 490 3.87 -27.09 -1.26
CA SER A 490 4.61 -26.98 0.02
C SER A 490 4.19 -25.80 0.90
N ALA A 491 3.46 -24.82 0.37
CA ALA A 491 3.02 -23.64 1.11
C ALA A 491 2.13 -24.02 2.31
N LYS A 492 2.43 -23.44 3.49
CA LYS A 492 1.90 -23.89 4.79
C LYS A 492 0.40 -23.60 4.96
N ASP A 493 -0.03 -22.40 4.57
CA ASP A 493 -1.35 -21.86 4.89
C ASP A 493 -2.15 -21.56 3.62
N LYS A 494 -2.98 -22.53 3.23
CA LYS A 494 -4.00 -22.39 2.15
C LYS A 494 -5.16 -21.46 2.56
N ILE A 495 -5.23 -21.06 3.84
CA ILE A 495 -6.26 -20.17 4.37
C ILE A 495 -5.96 -18.71 4.01
N GLU A 496 -4.69 -18.33 3.96
CA GLU A 496 -4.23 -16.96 3.69
C GLU A 496 -4.04 -16.70 2.20
N ARG A 497 -4.04 -17.75 1.37
CA ARG A 497 -3.72 -17.66 -0.07
C ARG A 497 -4.70 -18.45 -0.90
N GLU A 498 -5.23 -17.80 -1.94
CA GLU A 498 -6.15 -18.43 -2.88
C GLU A 498 -5.41 -19.10 -4.04
N LYS A 499 -4.35 -18.45 -4.55
CA LYS A 499 -3.63 -18.89 -5.75
C LYS A 499 -2.18 -18.44 -5.76
N ILE A 500 -1.32 -19.24 -6.38
CA ILE A 500 0.07 -18.88 -6.74
C ILE A 500 0.18 -18.91 -8.26
N GLU A 501 0.76 -17.89 -8.87
CA GLU A 501 1.09 -17.84 -10.29
C GLU A 501 2.56 -17.48 -10.50
N TYR A 502 3.18 -18.06 -11.51
CA TYR A 502 4.54 -17.74 -11.93
C TYR A 502 4.46 -16.96 -13.23
N ILE A 503 4.67 -15.65 -13.14
CA ILE A 503 4.50 -14.74 -14.27
C ILE A 503 5.87 -14.51 -14.92
N PRO A 504 6.01 -14.57 -16.26
CA PRO A 504 7.27 -14.28 -16.93
C PRO A 504 7.86 -12.94 -16.48
N PHE A 505 9.12 -12.97 -16.04
CA PHE A 505 9.81 -11.82 -15.44
C PHE A 505 10.31 -10.85 -16.51
N SER A 506 9.33 -10.15 -17.09
CA SER A 506 9.45 -9.11 -18.11
C SER A 506 8.34 -8.08 -17.91
N LYS A 507 8.55 -6.87 -18.43
CA LYS A 507 7.52 -5.81 -18.37
C LYS A 507 6.25 -6.24 -19.08
N GLU A 508 6.39 -6.85 -20.25
CA GLU A 508 5.27 -7.32 -21.08
C GLU A 508 4.53 -8.47 -20.39
N GLY A 509 5.26 -9.42 -19.77
CA GLY A 509 4.68 -10.53 -19.02
C GLY A 509 3.85 -10.05 -17.83
N ILE A 510 4.41 -9.17 -17.00
CA ILE A 510 3.70 -8.59 -15.85
C ILE A 510 2.45 -7.83 -16.30
N VAL A 511 2.57 -6.95 -17.30
CA VAL A 511 1.44 -6.16 -17.82
C VAL A 511 0.35 -7.07 -18.37
N LYS A 512 0.71 -8.08 -19.17
CA LYS A 512 -0.24 -9.00 -19.79
C LYS A 512 -0.96 -9.87 -18.77
N GLU A 513 -0.22 -10.49 -17.86
CA GLU A 513 -0.79 -11.47 -16.91
C GLU A 513 -1.48 -10.80 -15.72
N LEU A 514 -1.11 -9.56 -15.35
CA LEU A 514 -1.80 -8.77 -14.32
C LEU A 514 -2.84 -7.79 -14.86
N HIS A 515 -3.08 -7.77 -16.17
CA HIS A 515 -4.11 -6.93 -16.77
C HIS A 515 -5.48 -7.21 -16.14
N GLY A 516 -6.15 -6.17 -15.66
CA GLY A 516 -7.48 -6.28 -15.03
C GLY A 516 -7.49 -6.98 -13.66
N LYS A 517 -6.32 -7.32 -13.10
CA LYS A 517 -6.18 -7.89 -11.76
C LYS A 517 -5.81 -6.78 -10.77
N PHE A 518 -6.39 -6.83 -9.56
CA PHE A 518 -6.00 -5.94 -8.46
C PHE A 518 -4.68 -6.38 -7.85
N VAL A 519 -3.73 -5.45 -7.78
CA VAL A 519 -2.36 -5.67 -7.31
C VAL A 519 -2.07 -4.67 -6.21
N THR A 520 -1.32 -5.08 -5.17
CA THR A 520 -0.94 -4.12 -4.14
C THR A 520 0.17 -3.17 -4.65
N PRO A 521 0.14 -1.87 -4.28
CA PRO A 521 1.11 -0.88 -4.78
C PRO A 521 2.57 -1.26 -4.51
N GLU A 522 2.86 -1.77 -3.33
CA GLU A 522 4.20 -2.17 -2.90
C GLU A 522 4.72 -3.37 -3.69
N ALA A 523 3.87 -4.35 -4.00
CA ALA A 523 4.24 -5.51 -4.82
C ALA A 523 4.51 -5.11 -6.27
N LEU A 524 3.68 -4.24 -6.84
CA LEU A 524 3.91 -3.73 -8.18
C LEU A 524 5.19 -2.88 -8.26
N THR A 525 5.44 -2.05 -7.25
CA THR A 525 6.64 -1.20 -7.20
C THR A 525 7.91 -2.04 -7.11
N LEU A 526 7.93 -3.04 -6.22
CA LEU A 526 9.06 -3.95 -6.10
C LEU A 526 9.32 -4.72 -7.40
N ALA A 527 8.27 -5.25 -8.05
CA ALA A 527 8.43 -5.98 -9.31
C ALA A 527 9.07 -5.11 -10.40
N ASN A 528 8.65 -3.84 -10.51
CA ASN A 528 9.24 -2.88 -11.43
C ASN A 528 10.70 -2.54 -11.07
N ARG A 529 11.02 -2.41 -9.78
CA ARG A 529 12.39 -2.16 -9.33
C ARG A 529 13.33 -3.32 -9.69
N LEU A 530 12.89 -4.55 -9.47
CA LEU A 530 13.67 -5.74 -9.84
C LEU A 530 13.90 -5.82 -11.36
N LEU A 531 12.92 -5.40 -12.18
CA LEU A 531 13.11 -5.30 -13.64
C LEU A 531 14.19 -4.28 -14.02
N VAL A 532 14.28 -3.16 -13.30
CA VAL A 532 15.34 -2.16 -13.50
C VAL A 532 16.70 -2.76 -13.14
N GLN A 533 16.84 -3.36 -11.95
CA GLN A 533 18.09 -4.03 -11.54
C GLN A 533 18.51 -5.15 -12.49
N LYS A 534 17.55 -5.89 -13.06
CA LYS A 534 17.81 -6.89 -14.11
C LYS A 534 18.40 -6.24 -15.36
N ALA A 535 17.84 -5.12 -15.82
CA ALA A 535 18.33 -4.40 -16.99
C ALA A 535 19.73 -3.81 -16.77
N GLU A 536 20.04 -3.44 -15.53
CA GLU A 536 21.35 -2.90 -15.12
C GLU A 536 22.40 -3.99 -14.83
N ASN A 537 22.02 -5.27 -14.92
CA ASN A 537 22.84 -6.44 -14.55
C ASN A 537 23.27 -6.49 -13.07
N GLU A 538 22.51 -5.85 -12.18
CA GLU A 538 22.80 -5.79 -10.74
C GLU A 538 22.05 -6.87 -9.93
N LEU A 539 21.04 -7.50 -10.54
CA LEU A 539 20.12 -8.42 -9.89
C LEU A 539 20.75 -9.78 -9.50
N TYR A 540 21.59 -10.35 -10.36
CA TYR A 540 22.11 -11.72 -10.23
C TYR A 540 23.38 -11.81 -9.38
#